data_AF-A0A7Z9W0U7-F1
#
_entry.id   AF-A0A7Z9W0U7-F1
#
_cell.length_a   1.000
_cell.length_b   1.000
_cell.length_c   1.000
_cell.angle_alpha   90.00
_cell.angle_beta   90.00
_cell.angle_gamma   90.00
#
_symmetry.space_group_name_H-M   'P 1'
#
loop_
_entity.id
_entity.type
_entity.pdbx_description
1 polymer ?
#
loop_
_entity_poly.entity_id
_entity_poly.type
_entity_poly.pdbx_seq_one_letter_code
_entity_poly.pdbx_strand_id
1 'polypeptide(L)'
;VVGALLESVDESRIPELVRATVEAGAWVVPTMVLWETAFFNDRGSADVLSERPEVRYMPTEMVDRWREAVDTRLESTEIEINRRIASLRRNVLTALHEGGANIAIGTDSPQIFSVPGFAMYHEMALYTEVGMTPYEVLEIGTRRPAEYFDATDEFGTVAVGRRADLLLLSANPTDDISHIRNRVGVMVNGRWIPSDEIERRLRNIALFYGNEP
;
A
#
# COMPACT_ATOMS: atom_id res chain seq x y z
N VAL A 1 -12.77 19.69 10.16
CA VAL A 1 -12.36 18.39 10.74
C VAL A 1 -13.05 17.30 9.94
N VAL A 2 -12.35 16.21 9.60
CA VAL A 2 -12.89 15.12 8.74
C VAL A 2 -14.21 14.56 9.28
N GLY A 3 -14.43 14.58 10.60
CA GLY A 3 -15.71 14.19 11.22
C GLY A 3 -16.94 14.96 10.73
N ALA A 4 -16.83 16.26 10.45
CA ALA A 4 -17.96 17.04 9.91
C ALA A 4 -18.33 16.64 8.48
N LEU A 5 -17.40 16.05 7.72
CA LEU A 5 -17.69 15.54 6.38
C LEU A 5 -18.49 14.24 6.44
N LEU A 6 -18.35 13.42 7.50
CA LEU A 6 -19.12 12.19 7.65
C LEU A 6 -20.63 12.45 7.70
N GLU A 7 -21.05 13.56 8.31
CA GLU A 7 -22.47 13.95 8.37
C GLU A 7 -23.08 14.20 6.97
N SER A 8 -22.23 14.50 5.99
CA SER A 8 -22.62 14.73 4.59
C SER A 8 -22.47 13.50 3.70
N VAL A 9 -21.97 12.38 4.22
CA VAL A 9 -21.80 11.15 3.44
C VAL A 9 -23.15 10.47 3.24
N ASP A 10 -23.54 10.30 1.98
CA ASP A 10 -24.67 9.48 1.57
C ASP A 10 -24.16 8.21 0.87
N GLU A 11 -24.11 7.10 1.62
CA GLU A 11 -23.64 5.81 1.10
C GLU A 11 -24.57 5.22 0.04
N SER A 12 -25.84 5.66 -0.04
CA SER A 12 -26.75 5.21 -1.12
C SER A 12 -26.29 5.67 -2.50
N ARG A 13 -25.35 6.63 -2.57
CA ARG A 13 -24.75 7.14 -3.80
C ARG A 13 -23.49 6.39 -4.23
N ILE A 14 -23.00 5.41 -3.46
CA ILE A 14 -21.83 4.61 -3.85
C ILE A 14 -22.02 3.95 -5.23
N PRO A 15 -23.18 3.35 -5.59
CA PRO A 15 -23.37 2.80 -6.93
C PRO A 15 -23.28 3.86 -8.05
N GLU A 16 -23.74 5.09 -7.79
CA GLU A 16 -23.61 6.22 -8.73
C GLU A 16 -22.14 6.62 -8.89
N LEU A 17 -21.39 6.72 -7.78
CA LEU A 17 -19.95 7.00 -7.77
C LEU A 17 -19.17 5.96 -8.57
N VAL A 18 -19.45 4.67 -8.35
CA VAL A 18 -18.80 3.56 -9.06
C VAL A 18 -19.07 3.66 -10.56
N ARG A 19 -20.34 3.82 -10.96
CA ARG A 19 -20.71 3.97 -12.37
C ARG A 19 -20.00 5.18 -13.00
N ALA A 20 -20.01 6.34 -12.34
CA ALA A 20 -19.34 7.54 -12.85
C ALA A 20 -17.82 7.34 -12.99
N THR A 21 -17.20 6.61 -12.06
CA THR A 21 -15.76 6.29 -12.11
C THR A 21 -15.43 5.41 -13.31
N VAL A 22 -16.23 4.36 -13.54
CA VAL A 22 -16.07 3.43 -14.67
C VAL A 22 -16.33 4.14 -16.00
N GLU A 23 -17.42 4.90 -16.11
CA GLU A 23 -17.77 5.65 -17.33
C GLU A 23 -16.70 6.69 -17.70
N ALA A 24 -16.06 7.31 -16.70
CA ALA A 24 -14.96 8.24 -16.91
C ALA A 24 -13.65 7.55 -17.31
N GLY A 25 -13.55 6.22 -17.21
CA GLY A 25 -12.30 5.48 -17.38
C GLY A 25 -11.24 5.85 -16.33
N ALA A 26 -11.67 6.40 -15.19
CA ALA A 26 -10.76 6.93 -14.18
C ALA A 26 -10.01 5.79 -13.46
N TRP A 27 -8.73 6.04 -13.19
CA TRP A 27 -7.88 5.15 -12.41
C TRP A 27 -7.86 5.58 -10.95
N VAL A 28 -8.04 4.61 -10.05
CA VAL A 28 -8.08 4.84 -8.61
C VAL A 28 -6.84 4.23 -7.96
N VAL A 29 -6.13 5.06 -7.18
CA VAL A 29 -5.07 4.65 -6.26
C VAL A 29 -5.54 4.99 -4.83
N PRO A 30 -6.14 4.02 -4.10
CA PRO A 30 -6.76 4.20 -2.79
C PRO A 30 -5.82 4.60 -1.64
N THR A 31 -4.55 4.20 -1.71
CA THR A 31 -3.51 4.44 -0.67
C THR A 31 -3.93 4.03 0.74
N MET A 32 -4.58 2.86 0.89
CA MET A 32 -5.24 2.43 2.13
C MET A 32 -4.31 2.43 3.35
N VAL A 33 -3.06 2.01 3.18
CA VAL A 33 -2.05 1.94 4.25
C VAL A 33 -1.79 3.30 4.87
N LEU A 34 -1.75 4.38 4.08
CA LEU A 34 -1.59 5.73 4.59
C LEU A 34 -2.74 6.08 5.53
N TRP A 35 -3.95 5.77 5.12
CA TRP A 35 -5.14 6.10 5.88
C TRP A 35 -5.20 5.32 7.18
N GLU A 36 -4.80 4.06 7.18
CA GLU A 36 -4.69 3.25 8.38
C GLU A 36 -3.63 3.75 9.35
N THR A 37 -2.45 4.16 8.88
CA THR A 37 -1.37 4.60 9.77
C THR A 37 -1.49 6.06 10.21
N ALA A 38 -1.88 6.93 9.29
CA ALA A 38 -1.73 8.37 9.42
C ALA A 38 -3.01 9.08 9.83
N PHE A 39 -4.19 8.47 9.70
CA PHE A 39 -5.46 9.18 9.88
C PHE A 39 -6.52 8.42 10.67
N PHE A 40 -6.65 7.09 10.53
CA PHE A 40 -7.74 6.32 11.13
C PHE A 40 -7.32 5.22 12.10
N ASN A 41 -6.03 5.17 12.43
CA ASN A 41 -5.59 4.30 13.52
C ASN A 41 -6.31 4.67 14.81
N ASP A 42 -6.78 3.67 15.54
CA ASP A 42 -7.27 3.80 16.92
C ASP A 42 -6.20 3.41 17.96
N ARG A 43 -4.94 3.29 17.51
CA ARG A 43 -3.80 2.80 18.28
C ARG A 43 -2.71 3.85 18.38
N GLY A 44 -1.97 3.86 19.48
CA GLY A 44 -0.89 4.82 19.74
C GLY A 44 0.30 4.63 18.81
N SER A 45 1.21 5.62 18.75
CA SER A 45 2.44 5.50 17.96
C SER A 45 3.31 4.30 18.38
N ALA A 46 3.29 3.94 19.66
CA ALA A 46 3.99 2.77 20.21
C ALA A 46 3.49 1.44 19.62
N ASP A 47 2.17 1.29 19.48
CA ASP A 47 1.58 0.08 18.90
C ASP A 47 1.96 -0.04 17.42
N VAL A 48 1.86 1.06 16.67
CA VAL A 48 2.23 1.10 15.24
C VAL A 48 3.69 0.74 15.03
N LEU A 49 4.58 1.26 15.87
CA LEU A 49 6.01 0.96 15.80
C LEU A 49 6.30 -0.52 16.03
N SER A 50 5.59 -1.17 16.96
CA SER A 50 5.79 -2.59 17.27
C SER A 50 5.49 -3.51 16.08
N GLU A 51 4.61 -3.08 15.18
CA GLU A 51 4.20 -3.83 13.99
C GLU A 51 4.99 -3.48 12.74
N ARG A 52 5.82 -2.44 12.80
CA ARG A 52 6.54 -1.88 11.65
C ARG A 52 8.04 -1.87 11.89
N PRO A 53 8.69 -3.05 11.97
CA PRO A 53 10.13 -3.15 12.16
C PRO A 53 10.92 -2.45 11.05
N GLU A 54 10.34 -2.26 9.86
CA GLU A 54 10.93 -1.54 8.73
C GLU A 54 11.17 -0.05 8.99
N VAL A 55 10.57 0.54 10.04
CA VAL A 55 10.79 1.94 10.42
C VAL A 55 12.27 2.21 10.74
N ARG A 56 13.04 1.17 11.07
CA ARG A 56 14.52 1.23 11.19
C ARG A 56 15.22 1.78 9.94
N TYR A 57 14.59 1.73 8.78
CA TYR A 57 15.17 2.24 7.52
C TYR A 57 14.86 3.71 7.26
N MET A 58 14.23 4.42 8.21
CA MET A 58 13.88 5.84 8.09
C MET A 58 14.75 6.72 9.01
N PRO A 59 14.96 8.00 8.68
CA PRO A 59 15.64 8.95 9.58
C PRO A 59 14.93 9.06 10.92
N THR A 60 15.66 9.02 12.04
CA THR A 60 15.09 9.06 13.39
C THR A 60 14.23 10.30 13.61
N GLU A 61 14.64 11.47 13.12
CA GLU A 61 13.87 12.72 13.24
C GLU A 61 12.55 12.68 12.45
N MET A 62 12.49 11.86 11.39
CA MET A 62 11.23 11.63 10.67
C MET A 62 10.31 10.72 11.48
N VAL A 63 10.86 9.67 12.09
CA VAL A 63 10.11 8.74 12.94
C VAL A 63 9.55 9.46 14.16
N ASP A 64 10.32 10.32 14.82
CA ASP A 64 9.84 11.10 15.97
C ASP A 64 8.71 12.06 15.60
N ARG A 65 8.80 12.72 14.43
CA ARG A 65 7.69 13.53 13.91
C ARG A 65 6.45 12.70 13.60
N TRP A 66 6.60 11.48 13.10
CA TRP A 66 5.47 10.59 12.88
C TRP A 66 4.81 10.15 14.18
N ARG A 67 5.60 9.88 15.22
CA ARG A 67 5.10 9.54 16.56
C ARG A 67 4.28 10.68 17.14
N GLU A 68 4.84 11.88 17.15
CA GLU A 68 4.16 13.09 17.62
C GLU A 68 2.86 13.34 16.82
N ALA A 69 2.91 13.25 15.50
CA ALA A 69 1.72 13.44 14.66
C ALA A 69 0.60 12.43 14.95
N VAL A 70 0.94 11.16 15.21
CA VAL A 70 -0.05 10.13 15.57
C VAL A 70 -0.62 10.39 16.96
N ASP A 71 0.23 10.62 17.96
CA ASP A 71 -0.19 10.76 19.35
C ASP A 71 -1.01 12.05 19.55
N THR A 72 -0.56 13.20 19.01
CA THR A 72 -1.33 14.46 19.06
C THR A 72 -2.68 14.33 18.35
N ARG A 73 -2.74 13.62 17.21
CA ARG A 73 -4.02 13.44 16.51
C ARG A 73 -4.97 12.59 17.35
N LEU A 74 -4.49 11.50 17.95
CA LEU A 74 -5.31 10.62 18.79
C LEU A 74 -5.93 11.36 19.98
N GLU A 75 -5.20 12.30 20.60
CA GLU A 75 -5.72 13.14 21.68
C GLU A 75 -6.95 13.96 21.26
N SER A 76 -7.01 14.37 19.99
CA SER A 76 -8.07 15.25 19.45
C SER A 76 -9.17 14.51 18.65
N THR A 77 -9.12 13.18 18.59
CA THR A 77 -9.98 12.40 17.69
C THR A 77 -10.97 11.51 18.43
N GLU A 78 -12.21 11.45 17.95
CA GLU A 78 -13.17 10.44 18.40
C GLU A 78 -12.89 9.11 17.68
N ILE A 79 -12.54 8.07 18.45
CA ILE A 79 -12.18 6.75 17.91
C ILE A 79 -13.29 6.16 17.02
N GLU A 80 -14.55 6.39 17.37
CA GLU A 80 -15.69 5.90 16.58
C GLU A 80 -15.78 6.58 15.20
N ILE A 81 -15.46 7.87 15.12
CA ILE A 81 -15.35 8.60 13.85
C ILE A 81 -14.26 7.98 12.97
N ASN A 82 -13.09 7.65 13.53
CA ASN A 82 -12.02 7.00 12.78
C ASN A 82 -12.45 5.64 12.23
N ARG A 83 -13.08 4.81 13.06
CA ARG A 83 -13.59 3.50 12.64
C ARG A 83 -14.63 3.63 11.54
N ARG A 84 -15.53 4.62 11.64
CA ARG A 84 -16.52 4.88 10.59
C ARG A 84 -15.87 5.27 9.26
N ILE A 85 -14.86 6.15 9.28
CA ILE A 85 -14.16 6.55 8.05
C ILE A 85 -13.38 5.37 7.45
N ALA A 86 -12.68 4.59 8.28
CA ALA A 86 -11.98 3.41 7.82
C ALA A 86 -12.92 2.40 7.16
N SER A 87 -14.08 2.14 7.78
CA SER A 87 -15.14 1.29 7.23
C SER A 87 -15.68 1.83 5.91
N LEU A 88 -16.00 3.13 5.84
CA LEU A 88 -16.48 3.77 4.61
C LEU A 88 -15.48 3.65 3.46
N ARG A 89 -14.18 3.86 3.72
CA ARG A 89 -13.14 3.71 2.69
C ARG A 89 -13.02 2.29 2.18
N ARG A 90 -13.09 1.28 3.07
CA ARG A 90 -13.13 -0.13 2.68
C ARG A 90 -14.36 -0.43 1.82
N ASN A 91 -15.54 0.04 2.23
CA ASN A 91 -16.78 -0.13 1.46
C ASN A 91 -16.70 0.50 0.06
N VAL A 92 -16.15 1.71 -0.05
CA VAL A 92 -15.95 2.38 -1.35
C VAL A 92 -14.97 1.60 -2.21
N LEU A 93 -13.86 1.11 -1.63
CA LEU A 93 -12.90 0.30 -2.36
C LEU A 93 -13.49 -1.03 -2.84
N THR A 94 -14.22 -1.75 -1.98
CA THR A 94 -14.95 -2.97 -2.35
C THR A 94 -15.93 -2.68 -3.49
N ALA A 95 -16.74 -1.63 -3.39
CA ALA A 95 -17.71 -1.30 -4.43
C ALA A 95 -17.05 -0.90 -5.76
N LEU A 96 -15.91 -0.20 -5.73
CA LEU A 96 -15.13 0.11 -6.93
C LEU A 96 -14.55 -1.15 -7.58
N HIS A 97 -14.03 -2.07 -6.77
CA HIS A 97 -13.51 -3.35 -7.23
C HIS A 97 -14.60 -4.20 -7.88
N GLU A 98 -15.71 -4.44 -7.15
CA GLU A 98 -16.85 -5.22 -7.64
C GLU A 98 -17.51 -4.58 -8.86
N GLY A 99 -17.49 -3.25 -8.94
CA GLY A 99 -18.01 -2.49 -10.07
C GLY A 99 -17.10 -2.46 -11.31
N GLY A 100 -15.90 -3.05 -11.25
CA GLY A 100 -14.98 -3.10 -12.38
C GLY A 100 -14.22 -1.80 -12.66
N ALA A 101 -14.05 -0.94 -11.67
CA ALA A 101 -13.22 0.26 -11.80
C ALA A 101 -11.75 -0.09 -12.06
N ASN A 102 -11.04 0.79 -12.76
CA ASN A 102 -9.60 0.65 -12.94
C ASN A 102 -8.89 0.98 -11.62
N ILE A 103 -8.24 -0.01 -11.02
CA ILE A 103 -7.52 0.13 -9.76
C ILE A 103 -6.04 -0.15 -10.01
N ALA A 104 -5.18 0.69 -9.43
CA ALA A 104 -3.75 0.46 -9.35
C ALA A 104 -3.29 0.55 -7.89
N ILE A 105 -2.25 -0.19 -7.55
CA ILE A 105 -1.68 -0.17 -6.19
C ILE A 105 -0.73 1.02 -6.00
N GLY A 106 -0.79 1.65 -4.84
CA GLY A 106 0.13 2.71 -4.46
C GLY A 106 -0.03 3.04 -2.98
N THR A 107 1.06 3.45 -2.33
CA THR A 107 1.14 3.55 -0.86
C THR A 107 1.31 4.97 -0.36
N ASP A 108 1.52 5.91 -1.28
CA ASP A 108 1.95 7.30 -1.02
C ASP A 108 3.24 7.40 -0.17
N SER A 109 4.12 6.40 -0.17
CA SER A 109 5.34 6.45 0.65
C SER A 109 6.37 7.45 0.11
N PRO A 110 7.15 8.16 0.97
CA PRO A 110 7.12 8.09 2.43
C PRO A 110 6.06 9.02 3.04
N GLN A 111 5.25 8.47 3.94
CA GLN A 111 4.30 9.19 4.80
C GLN A 111 4.34 8.59 6.21
N ILE A 112 3.51 9.10 7.15
CA ILE A 112 3.44 8.62 8.54
C ILE A 112 3.39 7.08 8.60
N PHE A 113 4.48 6.47 9.06
CA PHE A 113 4.69 5.01 9.15
C PHE A 113 4.50 4.21 7.84
N SER A 114 4.47 4.88 6.69
CA SER A 114 4.45 4.29 5.34
C SER A 114 5.88 4.30 4.78
N VAL A 115 6.65 3.26 5.11
CA VAL A 115 8.07 3.12 4.71
C VAL A 115 8.17 2.68 3.24
N PRO A 116 8.93 3.38 2.37
CA PRO A 116 9.07 3.03 0.96
C PRO A 116 9.48 1.57 0.72
N GLY A 117 8.84 0.92 -0.25
CA GLY A 117 9.01 -0.50 -0.55
C GLY A 117 8.24 -1.43 0.39
N PHE A 118 8.35 -1.23 1.70
CA PHE A 118 7.70 -2.09 2.70
C PHE A 118 6.20 -1.82 2.85
N ALA A 119 5.76 -0.56 2.70
CA ALA A 119 4.36 -0.19 2.74
C ALA A 119 3.51 -0.93 1.69
N MET A 120 4.13 -1.39 0.60
CA MET A 120 3.47 -2.17 -0.44
C MET A 120 2.93 -3.49 0.10
N TYR A 121 3.65 -4.13 1.03
CA TYR A 121 3.21 -5.38 1.64
C TYR A 121 1.95 -5.21 2.48
N HIS A 122 1.83 -4.07 3.16
CA HIS A 122 0.66 -3.72 3.95
C HIS A 122 -0.51 -3.37 3.05
N GLU A 123 -0.28 -2.54 2.03
CA GLU A 123 -1.29 -2.19 1.04
C GLU A 123 -1.87 -3.43 0.35
N MET A 124 -1.02 -4.37 -0.09
CA MET A 124 -1.45 -5.63 -0.71
C MET A 124 -2.31 -6.50 0.21
N ALA A 125 -2.01 -6.54 1.51
CA ALA A 125 -2.83 -7.26 2.50
C ALA A 125 -4.22 -6.63 2.61
N LEU A 126 -4.31 -5.31 2.64
CA LEU A 126 -5.59 -4.59 2.71
C LEU A 126 -6.48 -4.84 1.49
N TYR A 127 -5.88 -4.97 0.30
CA TYR A 127 -6.64 -5.35 -0.89
C TYR A 127 -7.25 -6.75 -0.79
N THR A 128 -6.54 -7.71 -0.19
CA THR A 128 -7.11 -9.04 0.06
C THR A 128 -8.20 -9.03 1.13
N GLU A 129 -8.09 -8.17 2.14
CA GLU A 129 -9.12 -8.01 3.18
C GLU A 129 -10.44 -7.43 2.63
N VAL A 130 -10.38 -6.63 1.57
CA VAL A 130 -11.58 -6.08 0.89
C VAL A 130 -12.12 -6.99 -0.22
N GLY A 131 -11.60 -8.21 -0.34
CA GLY A 131 -12.15 -9.27 -1.18
C GLY A 131 -11.41 -9.55 -2.49
N MET A 132 -10.33 -8.82 -2.80
CA MET A 132 -9.52 -9.15 -3.99
C MET A 132 -8.78 -10.47 -3.78
N THR A 133 -8.75 -11.30 -4.81
CA THR A 133 -7.90 -12.49 -4.84
C THR A 133 -6.42 -12.08 -4.88
N PRO A 134 -5.50 -12.92 -4.36
CA PRO A 134 -4.07 -12.62 -4.48
C PRO A 134 -3.61 -12.39 -5.92
N TYR A 135 -4.22 -13.06 -6.90
CA TYR A 135 -3.93 -12.83 -8.32
C TYR A 135 -4.34 -11.42 -8.79
N GLU A 136 -5.52 -10.94 -8.42
CA GLU A 136 -5.96 -9.57 -8.75
C GLU A 136 -5.03 -8.53 -8.11
N VAL A 137 -4.57 -8.77 -6.87
CA VAL A 137 -3.59 -7.88 -6.21
C VAL A 137 -2.27 -7.83 -6.98
N LEU A 138 -1.78 -8.97 -7.48
CA LEU A 138 -0.60 -9.01 -8.34
C LEU A 138 -0.83 -8.26 -9.66
N GLU A 139 -2.03 -8.38 -10.23
CA GLU A 139 -2.41 -7.73 -11.48
C GLU A 139 -2.41 -6.20 -11.37
N ILE A 140 -3.02 -5.65 -10.31
CA ILE A 140 -3.03 -4.19 -10.04
C ILE A 140 -1.66 -3.63 -9.66
N GLY A 141 -0.70 -4.50 -9.32
CA GLY A 141 0.70 -4.16 -9.06
C GLY A 141 1.65 -4.36 -10.23
N THR A 142 1.21 -4.96 -11.34
CA THR A 142 2.10 -5.32 -12.46
C THR A 142 1.51 -4.90 -13.80
N ARG A 143 0.56 -5.68 -14.32
CA ARG A 143 -0.01 -5.53 -15.66
C ARG A 143 -0.85 -4.26 -15.80
N ARG A 144 -1.65 -3.93 -14.80
CA ARG A 144 -2.56 -2.77 -14.83
C ARG A 144 -1.82 -1.43 -14.85
N PRO A 145 -0.75 -1.19 -14.06
CA PRO A 145 0.10 -0.02 -14.26
C PRO A 145 0.64 0.12 -15.69
N ALA A 146 1.01 -0.98 -16.36
CA ALA A 146 1.44 -0.92 -17.76
C ALA A 146 0.30 -0.52 -18.71
N GLU A 147 -0.96 -0.90 -18.43
CA GLU A 147 -2.13 -0.40 -19.16
C GLU A 147 -2.33 1.10 -18.94
N TYR A 148 -2.22 1.58 -17.70
CA TYR A 148 -2.36 3.00 -17.38
C TYR A 148 -1.35 3.87 -18.15
N PHE A 149 -0.11 3.42 -18.26
CA PHE A 149 0.96 4.13 -18.97
C PHE A 149 1.00 3.88 -20.48
N ASP A 150 0.04 3.14 -21.05
CA ASP A 150 0.04 2.71 -22.46
C ASP A 150 1.36 2.03 -22.87
N ALA A 151 1.90 1.22 -21.95
CA ALA A 151 3.23 0.61 -22.05
C ALA A 151 3.15 -0.91 -21.92
N THR A 152 2.02 -1.50 -22.33
CA THR A 152 1.76 -2.94 -22.18
C THR A 152 2.72 -3.81 -22.98
N ASP A 153 3.34 -3.30 -24.05
CA ASP A 153 4.37 -4.00 -24.81
C ASP A 153 5.78 -3.80 -24.23
N GLU A 154 5.93 -2.97 -23.20
CA GLU A 154 7.23 -2.67 -22.57
C GLU A 154 7.42 -3.38 -21.23
N PHE A 155 6.43 -3.37 -20.32
CA PHE A 155 6.56 -3.95 -18.98
C PHE A 155 5.24 -4.48 -18.39
N GLY A 156 5.29 -4.93 -17.14
CA GLY A 156 4.12 -5.34 -16.34
C GLY A 156 3.71 -6.79 -16.53
N THR A 157 4.35 -7.52 -17.44
CA THR A 157 4.06 -8.91 -17.75
C THR A 157 5.32 -9.61 -18.26
N VAL A 158 5.44 -10.91 -18.02
CA VAL A 158 6.60 -11.70 -18.46
C VAL A 158 6.35 -12.20 -19.87
N ALA A 159 6.97 -11.54 -20.85
CA ALA A 159 6.94 -11.96 -22.25
C ALA A 159 8.22 -11.58 -22.99
N VAL A 160 8.51 -12.29 -24.09
CA VAL A 160 9.65 -11.99 -24.96
C VAL A 160 9.52 -10.57 -25.52
N GLY A 161 10.62 -9.82 -25.53
CA GLY A 161 10.67 -8.44 -26.01
C GLY A 161 10.36 -7.38 -24.95
N ARG A 162 9.81 -7.76 -23.78
CA ARG A 162 9.53 -6.85 -22.67
C ARG A 162 10.77 -6.64 -21.79
N ARG A 163 10.77 -5.53 -21.03
CA ARG A 163 11.83 -5.19 -20.08
C ARG A 163 11.98 -6.29 -19.03
N ALA A 164 13.22 -6.67 -18.76
CA ALA A 164 13.55 -7.72 -17.81
C ALA A 164 13.49 -7.20 -16.35
N ASP A 165 12.28 -6.87 -15.92
CA ASP A 165 11.93 -6.53 -14.53
C ASP A 165 11.18 -7.70 -13.90
N LEU A 166 11.87 -8.47 -13.05
CA LEU A 166 11.36 -9.74 -12.52
C LEU A 166 11.49 -9.78 -10.99
N LEU A 167 10.52 -10.40 -10.33
CA LEU A 167 10.57 -10.72 -8.92
C LEU A 167 10.58 -12.25 -8.77
N LEU A 168 11.64 -12.81 -8.19
CA LEU A 168 11.70 -14.24 -7.89
C LEU A 168 11.34 -14.48 -6.43
N LEU A 169 10.39 -15.38 -6.19
CA LEU A 169 9.87 -15.73 -4.87
C LEU A 169 10.13 -17.21 -4.58
N SER A 170 10.34 -17.55 -3.32
CA SER A 170 10.46 -18.95 -2.87
C SER A 170 9.14 -19.58 -2.45
N ALA A 171 8.05 -18.82 -2.52
CA ALA A 171 6.69 -19.26 -2.21
C ALA A 171 5.71 -18.65 -3.23
N ASN A 172 4.60 -19.34 -3.48
CA ASN A 172 3.63 -18.94 -4.50
C ASN A 172 2.68 -17.83 -3.98
N PRO A 173 2.73 -16.61 -4.54
CA PRO A 173 1.90 -15.50 -4.06
C PRO A 173 0.42 -15.61 -4.43
N THR A 174 0.03 -16.55 -5.31
CA THR A 174 -1.39 -16.77 -5.62
C THR A 174 -2.11 -17.54 -4.52
N ASP A 175 -1.38 -18.28 -3.69
CA ASP A 175 -1.93 -19.06 -2.58
C ASP A 175 -2.14 -18.18 -1.34
N ASP A 176 -1.20 -17.27 -1.10
CA ASP A 176 -1.26 -16.23 -0.07
C ASP A 176 -0.42 -15.03 -0.53
N ILE A 177 -1.03 -13.85 -0.60
CA ILE A 177 -0.35 -12.63 -1.02
C ILE A 177 0.86 -12.30 -0.12
N SER A 178 0.85 -12.73 1.14
CA SER A 178 1.95 -12.54 2.09
C SER A 178 3.27 -13.17 1.63
N HIS A 179 3.20 -14.18 0.76
CA HIS A 179 4.35 -14.85 0.17
C HIS A 179 5.20 -13.91 -0.71
N ILE A 180 4.70 -12.74 -1.12
CA ILE A 180 5.49 -11.70 -1.79
C ILE A 180 6.71 -11.25 -0.97
N ARG A 181 6.69 -11.43 0.35
CA ARG A 181 7.81 -11.16 1.26
C ARG A 181 8.95 -12.17 1.12
N ASN A 182 8.67 -13.38 0.63
CA ASN A 182 9.63 -14.48 0.46
C ASN A 182 10.47 -14.32 -0.82
N ARG A 183 11.11 -13.17 -0.95
CA ARG A 183 11.89 -12.78 -2.12
C ARG A 183 13.27 -13.42 -2.14
N VAL A 184 13.57 -14.12 -3.24
CA VAL A 184 14.91 -14.65 -3.57
C VAL A 184 15.78 -13.60 -4.24
N GLY A 185 15.18 -12.68 -4.98
CA GLY A 185 15.85 -11.49 -5.53
C GLY A 185 14.99 -10.78 -6.56
N VAL A 186 15.53 -9.69 -7.09
CA VAL A 186 14.89 -8.89 -8.14
C VAL A 186 15.79 -8.79 -9.35
N MET A 187 15.20 -8.79 -10.53
CA MET A 187 15.85 -8.35 -11.76
C MET A 187 15.33 -6.96 -12.09
N VAL A 188 16.24 -6.02 -12.35
CA VAL A 188 15.90 -4.65 -12.75
C VAL A 188 16.61 -4.36 -14.06
N ASN A 189 15.85 -4.18 -15.14
CA ASN A 189 16.38 -3.98 -16.48
C ASN A 189 17.48 -5.00 -16.86
N GLY A 190 17.23 -6.28 -16.59
CA GLY A 190 18.17 -7.38 -16.88
C GLY A 190 19.31 -7.57 -15.87
N ARG A 191 19.46 -6.67 -14.88
CA ARG A 191 20.44 -6.83 -13.81
C ARG A 191 19.82 -7.60 -12.64
N TRP A 192 20.35 -8.79 -12.39
CA TRP A 192 20.00 -9.56 -11.19
C TRP A 192 20.58 -8.92 -9.92
N ILE A 193 19.75 -8.80 -8.90
CA ILE A 193 20.08 -8.33 -7.55
C ILE A 193 19.55 -9.40 -6.58
N PRO A 194 20.43 -10.27 -6.05
CA PRO A 194 20.03 -11.34 -5.13
C PRO A 194 19.62 -10.78 -3.75
N SER A 195 18.86 -11.57 -2.99
CA SER A 195 18.32 -11.14 -1.69
C SER A 195 19.42 -10.75 -0.69
N ASP A 196 20.55 -11.47 -0.66
CA ASP A 196 21.68 -11.14 0.22
C ASP A 196 22.28 -9.74 -0.05
N GLU A 197 22.33 -9.33 -1.32
CA GLU A 197 22.73 -7.98 -1.70
C GLU A 197 21.71 -6.94 -1.21
N ILE A 198 20.42 -7.21 -1.35
CA ILE A 198 19.33 -6.31 -0.89
C ILE A 198 19.39 -6.16 0.62
N GLU A 199 19.50 -7.26 1.36
CA GLU A 199 19.59 -7.25 2.82
C GLU A 199 20.84 -6.53 3.31
N ARG A 200 21.97 -6.67 2.61
CA ARG A 200 23.19 -5.90 2.91
C ARG A 200 22.97 -4.40 2.70
N ARG A 201 22.30 -3.98 1.63
CA ARG A 201 21.98 -2.56 1.38
C ARG A 201 21.02 -2.01 2.43
N LEU A 202 20.00 -2.77 2.82
CA LEU A 202 19.06 -2.41 3.90
C LEU A 202 19.77 -2.24 5.25
N ARG A 203 20.67 -3.17 5.61
CA ARG A 203 21.51 -3.02 6.82
C ARG A 203 22.35 -1.74 6.79
N ASN A 204 22.96 -1.42 5.65
CA ASN A 204 23.72 -0.17 5.51
C ASN A 204 22.85 1.09 5.72
N ILE A 205 21.58 1.05 5.27
CA ILE A 205 20.63 2.15 5.51
C ILE A 205 20.29 2.26 7.00
N ALA A 206 20.00 1.13 7.66
CA ALA A 206 19.71 1.14 9.10
C ALA A 206 20.91 1.66 9.92
N LEU A 207 22.14 1.26 9.55
CA LEU A 207 23.38 1.77 10.15
C LEU A 207 23.56 3.27 9.92
N PHE A 208 23.28 3.74 8.70
CA PHE A 208 23.40 5.16 8.36
C PHE A 208 22.47 6.03 9.22
N TYR A 209 21.25 5.55 9.51
CA TYR A 209 20.31 6.26 10.38
C TYR A 209 20.46 5.94 11.87
N GLY A 210 21.44 5.12 12.28
CA GLY A 210 21.67 4.80 13.69
C GLY A 210 20.57 3.96 14.34
N ASN A 211 19.80 3.20 13.56
CA ASN A 211 18.63 2.43 14.01
C ASN A 211 18.90 0.91 14.10
N GLU A 212 20.14 0.46 14.24
CA GLU A 212 20.39 -0.94 14.58
C GLU A 212 20.10 -1.20 16.07
N PRO A 213 19.58 -2.40 16.43
CA PRO A 213 19.48 -2.81 17.82
C PRO A 213 20.84 -2.98 18.50
#